data_AF-A0A7C2JLL2-F1
#
_entry.id   AF-A0A7C2JLL2-F1
#
_cell.length_a   1.000
_cell.length_b   1.000
_cell.length_c   1.000
_cell.angle_alpha   90.00
_cell.angle_beta   90.00
_cell.angle_gamma   90.00
#
_symmetry.space_group_name_H-M   'P 1'
#
loop_
_entity.id
_entity.type
_entity.pdbx_description
1 polymer ?
#
loop_
_entity_poly.entity_id
_entity_poly.type
_entity_poly.pdbx_seq_one_letter_code
_entity_poly.pdbx_strand_id
1 'polypeptide(L)'
;MVAAHGRAIGHRRFRLALARHGKLAVKLLSAEKLERLANQGAGDETVTQRLATLWKGVNETTTKVIAGWQEWRRTTFWRSFIEAWRWGFAALFRPIPTLQRAADEKPIFAGVWLTLLQGLSLAIGTRYAAEHEGVVLSLLVKNLPSWGWVILYAFLVPPVIWFLKAAVLNLVAELLGGPPRGLSLLATTAIACSPLLLVLPVALLAVAFAQPDLNEGFVSHLWFVFAIGVHGWWILLTVVAIRETYRFTFGQALLTLLLPSVVIPPLAWLIYVVVQKVMV
;
A
#
# COMPACT_ATOMS: atom_id res chain seq x y z
N MET A 1 -9.18 32.19 12.18
CA MET A 1 -8.43 31.97 10.92
C MET A 1 -6.91 32.22 11.08
N VAL A 2 -6.27 31.76 12.17
CA VAL A 2 -4.81 31.97 12.41
C VAL A 2 -4.06 30.68 12.81
N ALA A 3 -4.73 29.57 13.14
CA ALA A 3 -4.05 28.38 13.69
C ALA A 3 -3.52 27.36 12.65
N ALA A 4 -3.73 27.57 11.34
CA ALA A 4 -3.35 26.60 10.30
C ALA A 4 -2.01 26.87 9.60
N HIS A 5 -1.39 28.03 9.82
CA HIS A 5 -0.15 28.42 9.13
C HIS A 5 1.15 28.00 9.86
N GLY A 6 1.09 27.63 11.14
CA GLY A 6 2.29 27.29 11.94
C GLY A 6 2.82 25.85 11.74
N ARG A 7 1.97 24.87 11.41
CA ARG A 7 2.36 23.45 11.33
C ARG A 7 3.07 23.05 10.02
N ALA A 8 2.83 23.77 8.93
CA ALA A 8 3.49 23.49 7.64
C ALA A 8 4.95 24.02 7.59
N ILE A 9 5.27 25.04 8.39
CA ILE A 9 6.60 25.65 8.44
C ILE A 9 7.56 24.81 9.29
N GLY A 10 7.09 24.18 10.36
CA GLY A 10 7.90 23.30 11.23
C GLY A 10 8.42 22.05 10.51
N HIS A 11 7.58 21.36 9.73
CA HIS A 11 8.01 20.16 9.01
C HIS A 11 8.98 20.43 7.85
N ARG A 12 8.87 21.59 7.17
CA ARG A 12 9.86 22.00 6.16
C ARG A 12 11.20 22.37 6.80
N ARG A 13 11.19 23.08 7.93
CA ARG A 13 12.41 23.43 8.67
C ARG A 13 13.11 22.21 9.27
N PHE A 14 12.36 21.23 9.80
CA PHE A 14 12.93 19.99 10.33
C PHE A 14 13.52 19.08 9.23
N ARG A 15 12.88 18.98 8.06
CA ARG A 15 13.43 18.24 6.90
C ARG A 15 14.66 18.93 6.28
N LEU A 16 14.67 20.26 6.23
CA LEU A 16 15.84 21.04 5.80
C LEU A 16 16.99 20.94 6.83
N ALA A 17 16.68 20.86 8.12
CA ALA A 17 17.66 20.66 9.17
C ALA A 17 18.27 19.25 9.12
N LEU A 18 17.47 18.18 9.03
CA LEU A 18 17.99 16.81 8.90
C LEU A 18 18.77 16.58 7.59
N ALA A 19 18.32 17.14 6.47
CA ALA A 19 19.06 17.07 5.20
C ALA A 19 20.34 17.93 5.23
N ARG A 20 20.34 19.08 5.93
CA ARG A 20 21.56 19.87 6.15
C ARG A 20 22.51 19.18 7.11
N HIS A 21 22.02 18.60 8.21
CA HIS A 21 22.83 17.95 9.24
C HIS A 21 23.41 16.62 8.77
N GLY A 22 22.70 15.80 7.98
CA GLY A 22 23.29 14.60 7.37
C GLY A 22 24.35 14.95 6.32
N LYS A 23 24.10 15.98 5.50
CA LYS A 23 25.05 16.49 4.51
C LYS A 23 26.25 17.19 5.15
N LEU A 24 26.05 17.84 6.31
CA LEU A 24 27.09 18.42 7.16
C LEU A 24 27.88 17.34 7.89
N ALA A 25 27.25 16.31 8.45
CA ALA A 25 27.94 15.23 9.16
C ALA A 25 28.82 14.42 8.21
N VAL A 26 28.33 14.09 7.01
CA VAL A 26 29.16 13.46 5.97
C VAL A 26 30.26 14.40 5.48
N LYS A 27 29.97 15.70 5.30
CA LYS A 27 31.01 16.70 4.98
C LYS A 27 32.05 16.82 6.09
N LEU A 28 31.66 16.84 7.36
CA LEU A 28 32.53 17.02 8.52
C LEU A 28 33.37 15.77 8.78
N LEU A 29 32.78 14.57 8.74
CA LEU A 29 33.51 13.31 8.81
C LEU A 29 34.50 13.14 7.64
N SER A 30 34.11 13.57 6.43
CA SER A 30 35.03 13.58 5.29
C SER A 30 36.12 14.64 5.43
N ALA A 31 35.78 15.85 5.89
CA ALA A 31 36.70 16.97 6.03
C ALA A 31 37.73 16.70 7.13
N GLU A 32 37.31 16.19 8.29
CA GLU A 32 38.21 15.88 9.41
C GLU A 32 39.16 14.72 9.06
N LYS A 33 38.68 13.69 8.36
CA LYS A 33 39.53 12.59 7.88
C LYS A 33 40.51 13.05 6.80
N LEU A 34 40.08 13.96 5.91
CA LEU A 34 40.93 14.57 4.89
C LEU A 34 41.95 15.54 5.49
N GLU A 35 41.58 16.28 6.53
CA GLU A 35 42.46 17.21 7.26
C GLU A 35 43.52 16.44 8.06
N ARG A 36 43.15 15.30 8.67
CA ARG A 36 44.12 14.38 9.30
C ARG A 36 45.09 13.76 8.28
N LEU A 37 44.61 13.39 7.08
CA LEU A 37 45.46 12.87 6.00
C LEU A 37 46.34 13.95 5.38
N ALA A 38 45.85 15.18 5.25
CA ALA A 38 46.62 16.34 4.79
C ALA A 38 47.71 16.72 5.79
N ASN A 39 47.41 16.71 7.09
CA ASN A 39 48.38 16.96 8.16
C ASN A 39 49.43 15.85 8.31
N GLN A 40 49.10 14.59 7.94
CA GLN A 40 50.06 13.47 7.95
C GLN A 40 50.98 13.43 6.71
N GLY A 41 50.62 14.11 5.61
CA GLY A 41 51.37 14.10 4.34
C GLY A 41 51.85 15.48 3.89
N ALA A 42 51.95 16.46 4.80
CA ALA A 42 52.14 17.89 4.51
C ALA A 42 53.47 18.30 3.84
N GLY A 43 54.24 17.37 3.27
CA GLY A 43 55.43 17.65 2.47
C GLY A 43 55.51 16.91 1.13
N ASP A 44 54.51 16.09 0.79
CA ASP A 44 54.55 15.24 -0.42
C ASP A 44 53.47 15.66 -1.42
N GLU A 45 53.90 16.28 -2.51
CA GLU A 45 53.05 16.77 -3.62
C GLU A 45 52.21 15.65 -4.26
N THR A 46 52.65 14.40 -4.14
CA THR A 46 51.92 13.25 -4.66
C THR A 46 50.68 12.91 -3.82
N VAL A 47 50.74 13.16 -2.50
CA VAL A 47 49.62 12.90 -1.57
C VAL A 47 48.51 13.93 -1.78
N THR A 48 48.86 15.20 -1.96
CA THR A 48 47.89 16.26 -2.21
C THR A 48 47.19 16.09 -3.56
N GLN A 49 47.90 15.69 -4.62
CA GLN A 49 47.30 15.35 -5.92
C GLN A 49 46.35 14.14 -5.85
N ARG A 50 46.74 13.09 -5.09
CA ARG A 50 45.88 11.91 -4.86
C ARG A 50 44.61 12.26 -4.08
N LEU A 51 44.70 13.14 -3.08
CA LEU A 51 43.54 13.61 -2.33
C LEU A 51 42.61 14.48 -3.19
N ALA A 52 43.16 15.34 -4.04
CA ALA A 52 42.36 16.17 -4.96
C ALA A 52 41.61 15.32 -6.00
N THR A 53 42.26 14.30 -6.56
CA THR A 53 41.63 13.37 -7.52
C THR A 53 40.56 12.49 -6.86
N LEU A 54 40.80 11.97 -5.66
CA LEU A 54 39.80 11.25 -4.86
C LEU A 54 38.60 12.15 -4.53
N TRP A 55 38.84 13.39 -4.12
CA TRP A 55 37.77 14.35 -3.81
C TRP A 55 36.92 14.68 -5.04
N LYS A 56 37.56 14.88 -6.20
CA LYS A 56 36.88 15.08 -7.48
C LYS A 56 36.00 13.88 -7.83
N GLY A 57 36.53 12.65 -7.71
CA GLY A 57 35.77 11.42 -7.98
C GLY A 57 34.57 11.21 -7.05
N VAL A 58 34.73 11.48 -5.76
CA VAL A 58 33.63 11.42 -4.77
C VAL A 58 32.57 12.49 -5.08
N ASN A 59 33.00 13.71 -5.38
CA ASN A 59 32.08 14.81 -5.68
C ASN A 59 31.30 14.55 -6.98
N GLU A 60 31.95 14.09 -8.04
CA GLU A 60 31.29 13.73 -9.30
C GLU A 60 30.29 12.58 -9.12
N THR A 61 30.67 11.52 -8.39
CA THR A 61 29.78 10.39 -8.10
C THR A 61 28.57 10.84 -7.28
N THR A 62 28.79 11.66 -6.25
CA THR A 62 27.71 12.22 -5.42
C THR A 62 26.77 13.09 -6.25
N THR A 63 27.31 13.91 -7.15
CA THR A 63 26.51 14.80 -8.00
C THR A 63 25.67 13.99 -8.99
N LYS A 64 26.24 12.94 -9.61
CA LYS A 64 25.51 12.01 -10.48
C LYS A 64 24.40 11.27 -9.74
N VAL A 65 24.67 10.77 -8.53
CA VAL A 65 23.66 10.10 -7.70
C VAL A 65 22.53 11.06 -7.32
N ILE A 66 22.86 12.30 -6.93
CA ILE A 66 21.84 13.31 -6.60
C ILE A 66 21.00 13.67 -7.82
N ALA A 67 21.63 13.86 -8.98
CA ALA A 67 20.92 14.15 -10.23
C ALA A 67 20.00 12.99 -10.63
N GLY A 68 20.50 11.75 -10.58
CA GLY A 68 19.71 10.55 -10.85
C GLY A 68 18.53 10.39 -9.88
N TRP A 69 18.73 10.68 -8.59
CA TRP A 69 17.66 10.67 -7.59
C TRP A 69 16.60 11.74 -7.86
N GLN A 70 17.02 12.95 -8.23
CA GLN A 70 16.08 14.04 -8.56
C GLN A 70 15.27 13.71 -9.81
N GLU A 71 15.90 13.11 -10.81
CA GLU A 71 15.23 12.68 -12.04
C GLU A 71 14.24 11.55 -11.76
N TRP A 72 14.67 10.53 -11.01
CA TRP A 72 13.80 9.43 -10.60
C TRP A 72 12.56 9.91 -9.84
N ARG A 73 12.71 10.87 -8.92
CA ARG A 73 11.58 11.48 -8.19
C ARG A 73 10.60 12.24 -9.08
N ARG A 74 11.05 12.71 -10.24
CA ARG A 74 10.17 13.42 -11.20
C ARG A 74 9.36 12.46 -12.05
N THR A 75 9.71 11.18 -12.11
CA THR A 75 8.99 10.17 -12.88
C THR A 75 7.54 10.00 -12.41
N THR A 76 6.65 9.69 -13.35
CA THR A 76 5.24 9.38 -13.09
C THR A 76 5.09 8.22 -12.10
N PHE A 77 6.00 7.25 -12.15
CA PHE A 77 6.06 6.13 -11.21
C PHE A 77 6.14 6.60 -9.75
N TRP A 78 7.13 7.43 -9.41
CA TRP A 78 7.29 7.89 -8.03
C TRP A 78 6.14 8.77 -7.55
N ARG A 79 5.57 9.60 -8.44
CA ARG A 79 4.39 10.42 -8.13
C ARG A 79 3.18 9.53 -7.82
N SER A 80 2.89 8.54 -8.66
CA SER A 80 1.77 7.61 -8.46
C SER A 80 1.91 6.81 -7.16
N PHE A 81 3.12 6.44 -6.77
CA PHE A 81 3.40 5.76 -5.51
C PHE A 81 3.08 6.65 -4.30
N ILE A 82 3.51 7.92 -4.31
CA ILE A 82 3.17 8.88 -3.24
C ILE A 82 1.66 9.15 -3.21
N GLU A 83 1.04 9.28 -4.38
CA GLU A 83 -0.40 9.49 -4.49
C GLU A 83 -1.19 8.32 -3.92
N ALA A 84 -0.74 7.08 -4.12
CA ALA A 84 -1.33 5.89 -3.51
C ALA A 84 -1.47 6.05 -1.99
N TRP A 85 -0.39 6.42 -1.30
CA TRP A 85 -0.42 6.69 0.15
C TRP A 85 -1.38 7.82 0.52
N ARG A 86 -1.42 8.89 -0.28
CA ARG A 86 -2.35 10.01 -0.03
C ARG A 86 -3.80 9.57 -0.15
N TRP A 87 -4.14 8.81 -1.19
CA TRP A 87 -5.48 8.26 -1.39
C TRP A 87 -5.86 7.29 -0.29
N GLY A 88 -4.95 6.38 0.07
CA GLY A 88 -5.21 5.40 1.11
C GLY A 88 -5.46 6.03 2.46
N PHE A 89 -4.60 6.97 2.87
CA PHE A 89 -4.78 7.72 4.10
C PHE A 89 -6.09 8.53 4.09
N ALA A 90 -6.39 9.23 2.99
CA ALA A 90 -7.62 10.00 2.88
C ALA A 90 -8.87 9.12 2.99
N ALA A 91 -8.85 7.89 2.45
CA ALA A 91 -9.96 6.95 2.53
C ALA A 91 -10.22 6.47 3.96
N LEU A 92 -9.18 6.34 4.79
CA LEU A 92 -9.32 5.94 6.20
C LEU A 92 -10.01 7.01 7.04
N PHE A 93 -9.75 8.29 6.79
CA PHE A 93 -10.27 9.38 7.64
C PHE A 93 -11.48 10.12 7.04
N ARG A 94 -11.59 10.16 5.72
CA ARG A 94 -12.65 10.87 4.97
C ARG A 94 -13.13 10.01 3.80
N PRO A 95 -13.75 8.85 4.06
CA PRO A 95 -14.04 7.86 3.03
C PRO A 95 -14.94 8.38 1.91
N ILE A 96 -16.08 8.99 2.25
CA ILE A 96 -17.09 9.40 1.25
C ILE A 96 -16.52 10.45 0.28
N PRO A 97 -15.97 11.60 0.73
CA PRO A 97 -15.41 12.59 -0.20
C PRO A 97 -14.25 12.04 -1.02
N THR A 98 -13.45 11.14 -0.42
CA THR A 98 -12.31 10.52 -1.10
C THR A 98 -12.78 9.58 -2.20
N LEU A 99 -13.75 8.71 -1.93
CA LEU A 99 -14.28 7.78 -2.93
C LEU A 99 -15.05 8.49 -4.04
N GLN A 100 -15.79 9.55 -3.71
CA GLN A 100 -16.40 10.42 -4.71
C GLN A 100 -15.35 11.04 -5.63
N ARG A 101 -14.30 11.64 -5.06
CA ARG A 101 -13.21 12.24 -5.84
C ARG A 101 -12.48 11.21 -6.69
N ALA A 102 -12.27 10.01 -6.18
CA ALA A 102 -11.65 8.91 -6.92
C ALA A 102 -12.50 8.43 -8.10
N ALA A 103 -13.83 8.47 -7.97
CA ALA A 103 -14.75 8.11 -9.06
C ALA A 103 -14.62 9.08 -10.24
N ASP A 104 -14.29 10.33 -9.96
CA ASP A 104 -14.18 11.40 -10.94
C ASP A 104 -12.75 11.50 -11.51
N GLU A 105 -11.72 11.47 -10.66
CA GLU A 105 -10.30 11.60 -11.05
C GLU A 105 -9.70 10.29 -11.61
N LYS A 106 -10.28 9.13 -11.30
CA LYS A 106 -9.86 7.80 -11.79
C LYS A 106 -8.34 7.56 -11.64
N PRO A 107 -7.77 7.63 -10.42
CA PRO A 107 -6.33 7.53 -10.21
C PRO A 107 -5.81 6.09 -10.34
N ILE A 108 -5.84 5.50 -11.54
CA ILE A 108 -5.57 4.08 -11.79
C ILE A 108 -4.17 3.66 -11.32
N PHE A 109 -3.13 4.43 -11.63
CA PHE A 109 -1.76 4.09 -11.21
C PHE A 109 -1.61 4.07 -9.69
N ALA A 110 -2.25 5.01 -8.99
CA ALA A 110 -2.29 4.99 -7.53
C ALA A 110 -3.09 3.78 -7.01
N GLY A 111 -4.18 3.41 -7.70
CA GLY A 111 -4.97 2.22 -7.42
C GLY A 111 -4.18 0.91 -7.56
N VAL A 112 -3.32 0.78 -8.59
CA VAL A 112 -2.41 -0.36 -8.75
C VAL A 112 -1.45 -0.46 -7.57
N TRP A 113 -0.81 0.67 -7.20
CA TRP A 113 0.07 0.70 -6.04
C TRP A 113 -0.63 0.33 -4.73
N LEU A 114 -1.81 0.89 -4.49
CA LEU A 114 -2.62 0.54 -3.32
C LEU A 114 -2.94 -0.95 -3.31
N THR A 115 -3.30 -1.51 -4.47
CA THR A 115 -3.62 -2.93 -4.60
C THR A 115 -2.44 -3.84 -4.31
N LEU A 116 -1.23 -3.45 -4.71
CA LEU A 116 -0.01 -4.17 -4.36
C LEU A 116 0.34 -4.03 -2.88
N LEU A 117 0.28 -2.81 -2.33
CA LEU A 117 0.62 -2.53 -0.94
C LEU A 117 -0.35 -3.21 0.04
N GLN A 118 -1.64 -3.17 -0.25
CA GLN A 118 -2.66 -3.86 0.55
C GLN A 118 -2.56 -5.38 0.39
N GLY A 119 -2.21 -5.88 -0.80
CA GLY A 119 -1.95 -7.30 -1.04
C GLY A 119 -0.79 -7.81 -0.21
N LEU A 120 0.31 -7.07 -0.17
CA LEU A 120 1.46 -7.33 0.69
C LEU A 120 1.09 -7.24 2.17
N SER A 121 0.41 -6.18 2.59
CA SER A 121 0.02 -6.00 3.99
C SER A 121 -0.88 -7.14 4.46
N LEU A 122 -1.90 -7.50 3.68
CA LEU A 122 -2.81 -8.59 3.99
C LEU A 122 -2.08 -9.93 4.00
N ALA A 123 -1.31 -10.27 2.96
CA ALA A 123 -0.67 -11.57 2.84
C ALA A 123 0.39 -11.80 3.92
N ILE A 124 1.30 -10.84 4.09
CA ILE A 124 2.38 -10.92 5.09
C ILE A 124 1.79 -10.85 6.50
N GLY A 125 0.88 -9.90 6.77
CA GLY A 125 0.27 -9.76 8.09
C GLY A 125 -0.53 -10.99 8.49
N THR A 126 -1.27 -11.60 7.56
CA THR A 126 -2.00 -12.85 7.81
C THR A 126 -1.03 -14.01 8.07
N ARG A 127 -0.01 -14.18 7.23
CA ARG A 127 0.96 -15.27 7.42
C ARG A 127 1.69 -15.13 8.75
N TYR A 128 2.13 -13.92 9.08
CA TYR A 128 2.84 -13.61 10.31
C TYR A 128 1.97 -13.88 11.55
N ALA A 129 0.71 -13.43 11.54
CA ALA A 129 -0.23 -13.73 12.61
C ALA A 129 -0.47 -15.24 12.77
N ALA A 130 -0.62 -15.96 11.65
CA ALA A 130 -0.85 -17.41 11.68
C ALA A 130 0.33 -18.22 12.23
N GLU A 131 1.58 -17.79 11.97
CA GLU A 131 2.79 -18.43 12.52
C GLU A 131 2.94 -18.22 14.04
N HIS A 132 2.26 -17.22 14.60
CA HIS A 132 2.20 -16.95 16.04
C HIS A 132 0.83 -17.37 16.63
N GLU A 133 0.22 -18.38 16.00
CA GLU A 133 -1.06 -18.98 16.35
C GLU A 133 -2.31 -18.07 16.32
N GLY A 134 -2.19 -16.85 15.80
CA GLY A 134 -3.32 -15.93 15.70
C GLY A 134 -4.44 -16.42 14.78
N VAL A 135 -5.68 -16.09 15.14
CA VAL A 135 -6.86 -16.37 14.31
C VAL A 135 -6.78 -15.57 13.01
N VAL A 136 -6.91 -16.26 11.86
CA VAL A 136 -6.83 -15.64 10.54
C VAL A 136 -8.00 -16.07 9.65
N LEU A 137 -8.50 -15.13 8.84
CA LEU A 137 -9.64 -15.37 7.96
C LEU A 137 -9.27 -16.05 6.64
N SER A 138 -8.04 -15.84 6.14
CA SER A 138 -7.60 -16.42 4.86
C SER A 138 -6.89 -17.76 5.06
N LEU A 139 -7.64 -18.85 4.90
CA LEU A 139 -7.09 -20.22 4.93
C LEU A 139 -6.08 -20.44 3.80
N LEU A 140 -6.27 -19.79 2.64
CA LEU A 140 -5.35 -19.91 1.52
C LEU A 140 -3.96 -19.38 1.88
N VAL A 141 -3.87 -18.14 2.39
CA VAL A 141 -2.59 -17.52 2.75
C VAL A 141 -1.94 -18.25 3.93
N LYS A 142 -2.75 -18.68 4.91
CA LYS A 142 -2.28 -19.48 6.05
C LYS A 142 -1.53 -20.73 5.58
N ASN A 143 -2.07 -21.45 4.61
CA ASN A 143 -1.57 -22.75 4.16
C ASN A 143 -0.55 -22.68 3.01
N LEU A 144 -0.04 -21.49 2.64
CA LEU A 144 0.98 -21.39 1.60
C LEU A 144 2.29 -22.09 2.04
N PRO A 145 3.01 -22.77 1.12
CA PRO A 145 4.16 -23.61 1.50
C PRO A 145 5.35 -22.84 2.06
N SER A 146 5.58 -21.60 1.62
CA SER A 146 6.72 -20.78 2.03
C SER A 146 6.45 -19.29 1.89
N TRP A 147 7.29 -18.46 2.52
CA TRP A 147 7.26 -17.00 2.38
C TRP A 147 7.43 -16.51 0.94
N GLY A 148 8.15 -17.26 0.10
CA GLY A 148 8.26 -16.96 -1.34
C GLY A 148 6.91 -17.05 -2.05
N TRP A 149 6.10 -18.07 -1.72
CA TRP A 149 4.73 -18.19 -2.23
C TRP A 149 3.80 -17.09 -1.70
N VAL A 150 3.97 -16.65 -0.45
CA VAL A 150 3.21 -15.53 0.13
C VAL A 150 3.48 -14.23 -0.62
N ILE A 151 4.75 -13.96 -0.94
CA ILE A 151 5.13 -12.78 -1.73
C ILE A 151 4.57 -12.88 -3.15
N LEU A 152 4.75 -14.04 -3.82
CA LEU A 152 4.21 -14.26 -5.16
C LEU A 152 2.68 -14.06 -5.19
N TYR A 153 1.98 -14.64 -4.21
CA TYR A 153 0.54 -14.44 -4.03
C TYR A 153 0.21 -12.96 -3.91
N ALA A 154 0.88 -12.22 -3.01
CA ALA A 154 0.61 -10.81 -2.75
C ALA A 154 0.73 -9.91 -3.98
N PHE A 155 1.66 -10.23 -4.89
CA PHE A 155 1.87 -9.46 -6.12
C PHE A 155 0.94 -9.86 -7.26
N LEU A 156 0.59 -11.15 -7.38
CA LEU A 156 -0.14 -11.65 -8.55
C LEU A 156 -1.65 -11.70 -8.32
N VAL A 157 -2.06 -12.27 -7.18
CA VAL A 157 -3.46 -12.63 -6.95
C VAL A 157 -4.34 -11.42 -6.63
N PRO A 158 -3.98 -10.51 -5.70
CA PRO A 158 -4.81 -9.34 -5.39
C PRO A 158 -5.10 -8.43 -6.58
N PRO A 159 -4.15 -8.08 -7.47
CA PRO A 159 -4.46 -7.27 -8.65
C PRO A 159 -5.44 -7.96 -9.62
N VAL A 160 -5.28 -9.27 -9.84
CA VAL A 160 -6.18 -10.06 -10.70
C VAL A 160 -7.58 -10.12 -10.10
N ILE A 161 -7.70 -10.47 -8.81
CA ILE A 161 -9.00 -10.53 -8.12
C ILE A 161 -9.65 -9.14 -8.09
N TRP A 162 -8.89 -8.07 -7.84
CA TRP A 162 -9.40 -6.71 -7.84
C TRP A 162 -9.97 -6.32 -9.20
N PHE A 163 -9.23 -6.60 -10.29
CA PHE A 163 -9.69 -6.33 -11.65
C PHE A 163 -10.96 -7.12 -11.98
N LEU A 164 -10.98 -8.43 -11.72
CA LEU A 164 -12.15 -9.28 -11.97
C LEU A 164 -13.36 -8.86 -11.13
N LYS A 165 -13.15 -8.54 -9.84
CA LYS A 165 -14.19 -8.03 -8.95
C LYS A 165 -14.76 -6.73 -9.50
N ALA A 166 -13.92 -5.78 -9.92
CA ALA A 166 -14.39 -4.52 -10.49
C ALA A 166 -15.18 -4.73 -11.80
N ALA A 167 -14.75 -5.66 -12.65
CA ALA A 167 -15.45 -6.00 -13.89
C ALA A 167 -16.85 -6.59 -13.62
N VAL A 168 -16.93 -7.58 -12.71
CA VAL A 168 -18.19 -8.22 -12.31
C VAL A 168 -19.14 -7.21 -11.66
N LEU A 169 -18.63 -6.37 -10.75
CA LEU A 169 -19.43 -5.34 -10.10
C LEU A 169 -19.90 -4.27 -11.10
N ASN A 170 -19.06 -3.88 -12.07
CA ASN A 170 -19.47 -2.96 -13.13
C ASN A 170 -20.59 -3.56 -13.99
N LEU A 171 -20.47 -4.83 -14.37
CA LEU A 171 -21.52 -5.53 -15.12
C LEU A 171 -22.84 -5.53 -14.35
N VAL A 172 -22.82 -5.88 -13.06
CA VAL A 172 -24.05 -5.85 -12.24
C VAL A 172 -24.59 -4.42 -12.09
N ALA A 173 -23.73 -3.42 -11.92
CA ALA A 173 -24.15 -2.03 -11.85
C ALA A 173 -24.86 -1.60 -13.14
N GLU A 174 -24.32 -1.96 -14.31
CA GLU A 174 -24.95 -1.68 -15.60
C GLU A 174 -26.32 -2.38 -15.73
N LEU A 175 -26.44 -3.64 -15.29
CA LEU A 175 -27.72 -4.36 -15.26
C LEU A 175 -28.77 -3.70 -14.34
N LEU A 176 -28.31 -2.99 -13.31
CA LEU A 176 -29.16 -2.22 -12.39
C LEU A 176 -29.40 -0.77 -12.86
N GLY A 177 -29.03 -0.43 -14.10
CA GLY A 177 -29.26 0.88 -14.72
C GLY A 177 -28.14 1.91 -14.50
N GLY A 178 -26.97 1.48 -14.04
CA GLY A 178 -25.80 2.35 -13.87
C GLY A 178 -25.14 2.70 -15.22
N PRO A 179 -24.55 3.90 -15.38
CA PRO A 179 -23.79 4.26 -16.58
C PRO A 179 -22.48 3.46 -16.69
N PRO A 180 -21.89 3.30 -17.90
CA PRO A 180 -20.65 2.55 -18.10
C PRO A 180 -19.44 3.27 -17.48
N ARG A 181 -19.17 3.00 -16.20
CA ARG A 181 -18.13 3.67 -15.38
C ARG A 181 -17.09 2.69 -14.83
N GLY A 182 -16.78 1.63 -15.58
CA GLY A 182 -15.87 0.56 -15.15
C GLY A 182 -14.50 1.04 -14.68
N LEU A 183 -13.87 2.00 -15.37
CA LEU A 183 -12.60 2.59 -14.92
C LEU A 183 -12.71 3.38 -13.62
N SER A 184 -13.82 4.11 -13.43
CA SER A 184 -14.10 4.79 -12.17
C SER A 184 -14.26 3.77 -11.04
N LEU A 185 -15.02 2.69 -11.28
CA LEU A 185 -15.23 1.65 -10.28
C LEU A 185 -13.93 0.91 -9.93
N LEU A 186 -13.13 0.59 -10.95
CA LEU A 186 -11.81 -0.01 -10.76
C LEU A 186 -10.96 0.87 -9.82
N ALA A 187 -10.83 2.16 -10.12
CA ALA A 187 -10.05 3.09 -9.30
C ALA A 187 -10.61 3.23 -7.87
N THR A 188 -11.93 3.41 -7.72
CA THR A 188 -12.55 3.62 -6.41
C THR A 188 -12.50 2.39 -5.54
N THR A 189 -12.65 1.19 -6.12
CA THR A 189 -12.56 -0.07 -5.36
C THR A 189 -11.15 -0.36 -4.88
N ALA A 190 -10.09 0.02 -5.60
CA ALA A 190 -8.72 -0.05 -5.07
C ALA A 190 -8.58 0.83 -3.82
N ILE A 191 -9.12 2.05 -3.85
CA ILE A 191 -9.06 2.98 -2.73
C ILE A 191 -9.95 2.50 -1.56
N ALA A 192 -11.08 1.87 -1.84
CA ALA A 192 -11.95 1.29 -0.81
C ALA A 192 -11.27 0.16 -0.01
N CYS A 193 -10.24 -0.48 -0.57
CA CYS A 193 -9.47 -1.54 0.10
C CYS A 193 -8.41 -1.00 1.08
N SER A 194 -8.26 0.31 1.21
CA SER A 194 -7.25 0.96 2.08
C SER A 194 -7.22 0.50 3.54
N PRO A 195 -8.33 0.11 4.21
CA PRO A 195 -8.27 -0.48 5.55
C PRO A 195 -7.31 -1.67 5.65
N LEU A 196 -7.18 -2.46 4.58
CA LEU A 196 -6.31 -3.64 4.54
C LEU A 196 -4.81 -3.29 4.64
N LEU A 197 -4.42 -2.02 4.40
CA LEU A 197 -3.05 -1.56 4.67
C LEU A 197 -2.67 -1.70 6.15
N LEU A 198 -3.64 -1.68 7.06
CA LEU A 198 -3.42 -1.77 8.49
C LEU A 198 -3.16 -3.19 8.99
N VAL A 199 -3.38 -4.22 8.17
CA VAL A 199 -3.28 -5.62 8.63
C VAL A 199 -1.88 -5.97 9.09
N LEU A 200 -0.84 -5.72 8.28
CA LEU A 200 0.54 -5.98 8.66
C LEU A 200 1.00 -5.18 9.89
N PRO A 201 0.88 -3.84 9.95
CA PRO A 201 1.35 -3.09 11.11
C PRO A 201 0.61 -3.50 12.40
N VAL A 202 -0.68 -3.80 12.32
CA VAL A 202 -1.43 -4.28 13.50
C VAL A 202 -1.03 -5.70 13.88
N ALA A 203 -0.75 -6.59 12.93
CA ALA A 203 -0.25 -7.94 13.22
C ALA A 203 1.12 -7.88 13.93
N LEU A 204 2.03 -7.04 13.45
CA LEU A 204 3.34 -6.84 14.08
C LEU A 204 3.22 -6.31 15.50
N LEU A 205 2.34 -5.33 15.72
CA LEU A 205 2.09 -4.79 17.06
C LEU A 205 1.41 -5.83 17.96
N ALA A 206 0.42 -6.57 17.46
CA ALA A 206 -0.27 -7.60 18.21
C ALA A 206 0.71 -8.67 18.70
N VAL A 207 1.60 -9.18 17.83
CA VAL A 207 2.65 -10.13 18.25
C VAL A 207 3.66 -9.50 19.19
N ALA A 208 4.05 -8.24 18.99
CA ALA A 208 5.02 -7.57 19.87
C ALA A 208 4.49 -7.37 21.30
N PHE A 209 3.16 -7.25 21.47
CA PHE A 209 2.51 -7.07 22.77
C PHE A 209 1.89 -8.36 23.33
N ALA A 210 1.61 -9.35 22.49
CA ALA A 210 1.26 -10.69 22.93
C ALA A 210 2.54 -11.38 23.42
N GLN A 211 2.59 -11.72 24.71
CA GLN A 211 3.48 -12.79 25.17
C GLN A 211 3.21 -14.01 24.25
N PRO A 212 4.23 -14.81 23.88
CA PRO A 212 4.55 -15.33 22.53
C PRO A 212 3.45 -16.03 21.69
N ASP A 213 2.25 -16.17 22.21
CA ASP A 213 1.09 -16.82 21.62
C ASP A 213 -0.08 -15.82 21.44
N LEU A 214 -0.54 -15.63 20.20
CA LEU A 214 -1.74 -14.85 19.89
C LEU A 214 -3.06 -15.62 20.13
N ASN A 215 -3.04 -16.82 20.69
CA ASN A 215 -4.26 -17.51 21.17
C ASN A 215 -4.61 -17.17 22.61
N GLU A 216 -3.66 -16.64 23.39
CA GLU A 216 -3.87 -16.41 24.81
C GLU A 216 -3.92 -14.92 25.16
N GLY A 217 -4.82 -14.56 26.07
CA GLY A 217 -4.91 -13.23 26.65
C GLY A 217 -5.66 -12.16 25.84
N PHE A 218 -5.63 -10.94 26.37
CA PHE A 218 -6.42 -9.80 25.88
C PHE A 218 -6.03 -9.37 24.45
N VAL A 219 -4.74 -9.48 24.10
CA VAL A 219 -4.23 -9.05 22.79
C VAL A 219 -4.76 -9.93 21.65
N SER A 220 -4.94 -11.23 21.89
CA SER A 220 -5.59 -12.16 20.96
C SER A 220 -7.00 -11.70 20.56
N HIS A 221 -7.81 -11.37 21.55
CA HIS A 221 -9.19 -10.92 21.36
C HIS A 221 -9.23 -9.62 20.55
N LEU A 222 -8.33 -8.69 20.83
CA LEU A 222 -8.19 -7.45 20.06
C LEU A 222 -7.81 -7.71 18.61
N TRP A 223 -6.88 -8.64 18.36
CA TRP A 223 -6.51 -9.05 17.01
C TRP A 223 -7.70 -9.63 16.24
N PHE A 224 -8.46 -10.53 16.86
CA PHE A 224 -9.66 -11.11 16.25
C PHE A 224 -10.71 -10.05 15.89
N VAL A 225 -11.02 -9.16 16.84
CA VAL A 225 -11.96 -8.04 16.61
C VAL A 225 -11.46 -7.13 15.50
N PHE A 226 -10.15 -6.83 15.47
CA PHE A 226 -9.54 -6.05 14.41
C PHE A 226 -9.65 -6.75 13.04
N ALA A 227 -9.36 -8.05 12.97
CA ALA A 227 -9.41 -8.82 11.72
C ALA A 227 -10.82 -8.84 11.13
N ILE A 228 -11.87 -8.98 11.95
CA ILE A 228 -13.26 -8.86 11.48
C ILE A 228 -13.59 -7.41 11.11
N GLY A 229 -13.23 -6.47 11.97
CA GLY A 229 -13.53 -5.05 11.81
C GLY A 229 -12.95 -4.47 10.52
N VAL A 230 -11.70 -4.80 10.18
CA VAL A 230 -11.03 -4.30 8.98
C VAL A 230 -11.68 -4.83 7.69
N HIS A 231 -12.15 -6.07 7.70
CA HIS A 231 -12.87 -6.66 6.55
C HIS A 231 -14.28 -6.09 6.42
N GLY A 232 -15.00 -5.93 7.54
CA GLY A 232 -16.30 -5.25 7.56
C GLY A 232 -16.19 -3.81 7.05
N TRP A 233 -15.13 -3.11 7.45
CA TRP A 233 -14.84 -1.76 6.97
C TRP A 233 -14.57 -1.74 5.45
N TRP A 234 -13.74 -2.64 4.95
CA TRP A 234 -13.50 -2.79 3.51
C TRP A 234 -14.79 -3.04 2.71
N ILE A 235 -15.68 -3.91 3.22
CA ILE A 235 -16.98 -4.20 2.60
C ILE A 235 -17.83 -2.92 2.54
N LEU A 236 -17.93 -2.20 3.67
CA LEU A 236 -18.68 -0.93 3.75
C LEU A 236 -18.13 0.11 2.76
N LEU A 237 -16.81 0.28 2.69
CA LEU A 237 -16.19 1.20 1.74
C LEU A 237 -16.39 0.76 0.29
N THR A 238 -16.49 -0.54 0.02
CA THR A 238 -16.83 -1.04 -1.32
C THR A 238 -18.26 -0.64 -1.70
N VAL A 239 -19.23 -0.75 -0.79
CA VAL A 239 -20.60 -0.27 -1.02
C VAL A 239 -20.61 1.24 -1.29
N VAL A 240 -19.87 2.02 -0.50
CA VAL A 240 -19.73 3.47 -0.72
C VAL A 240 -19.06 3.76 -2.07
N ALA A 241 -18.03 3.03 -2.46
CA ALA A 241 -17.36 3.20 -3.75
C ALA A 241 -18.31 2.97 -4.93
N ILE A 242 -19.15 1.92 -4.88
CA ILE A 242 -20.18 1.67 -5.89
C ILE A 242 -21.19 2.82 -5.90
N ARG A 243 -21.71 3.19 -4.73
CA ARG A 243 -22.69 4.27 -4.57
C ARG A 243 -22.20 5.57 -5.20
N GLU A 244 -20.98 6.00 -4.86
CA GLU A 244 -20.42 7.25 -5.36
C GLU A 244 -20.05 7.17 -6.85
N THR A 245 -19.67 6.00 -7.35
CA THR A 245 -19.33 5.80 -8.75
C THR A 245 -20.55 5.94 -9.67
N TYR A 246 -21.67 5.30 -9.31
CA TYR A 246 -22.88 5.25 -10.15
C TYR A 246 -24.00 6.19 -9.69
N ARG A 247 -23.80 6.94 -8.60
CA ARG A 247 -24.84 7.77 -7.95
C ARG A 247 -26.09 6.97 -7.53
N PHE A 248 -25.88 5.72 -7.18
CA PHE A 248 -26.91 4.82 -6.72
C PHE A 248 -27.46 5.20 -5.35
N THR A 249 -28.67 4.70 -5.05
CA THR A 249 -29.12 4.58 -3.66
C THR A 249 -28.25 3.58 -2.91
N PHE A 250 -28.26 3.63 -1.57
CA PHE A 250 -27.52 2.66 -0.77
C PHE A 250 -27.99 1.22 -1.05
N GLY A 251 -29.30 1.00 -1.23
CA GLY A 251 -29.88 -0.30 -1.55
C GLY A 251 -29.38 -0.87 -2.88
N GLN A 252 -29.33 -0.06 -3.94
CA GLN A 252 -28.77 -0.47 -5.24
C GLN A 252 -27.27 -0.78 -5.16
N ALA A 253 -26.50 0.03 -4.43
CA ALA A 253 -25.07 -0.22 -4.24
C ALA A 253 -24.82 -1.51 -3.45
N LEU A 254 -25.63 -1.78 -2.43
CA LEU A 254 -25.59 -3.02 -1.67
C LEU A 254 -25.99 -4.22 -2.54
N LEU A 255 -27.05 -4.10 -3.33
CA LEU A 255 -27.49 -5.15 -4.26
C LEU A 255 -26.40 -5.45 -5.28
N THR A 256 -25.73 -4.42 -5.83
CA THR A 256 -24.60 -4.59 -6.76
C THR A 256 -23.49 -5.45 -6.17
N LEU A 257 -23.21 -5.29 -4.88
CA LEU A 257 -22.19 -6.08 -4.17
C LEU A 257 -22.67 -7.50 -3.84
N LEU A 258 -23.93 -7.66 -3.41
CA LEU A 258 -24.47 -8.93 -2.95
C LEU A 258 -24.85 -9.87 -4.10
N LEU A 259 -25.35 -9.35 -5.22
CA LEU A 259 -25.90 -10.15 -6.31
C LEU A 259 -24.86 -11.14 -6.90
N PRO A 260 -23.61 -10.75 -7.19
CA PRO A 260 -22.57 -11.72 -7.58
C PRO A 260 -22.34 -12.81 -6.53
N SER A 261 -22.35 -12.44 -5.25
CA SER A 261 -22.07 -13.38 -4.14
C SER A 261 -23.19 -14.41 -3.98
N VAL A 262 -24.43 -14.08 -4.35
CA VAL A 262 -25.58 -14.98 -4.30
C VAL A 262 -25.72 -15.80 -5.59
N VAL A 263 -25.42 -15.22 -6.75
CA VAL A 263 -25.69 -15.84 -8.06
C VAL A 263 -24.53 -16.71 -8.55
N ILE A 264 -23.27 -16.30 -8.34
CA ILE A 264 -22.11 -17.01 -8.87
C ILE A 264 -21.96 -18.41 -8.26
N PRO A 265 -22.08 -18.64 -6.93
CA PRO A 265 -21.88 -19.98 -6.38
C PRO A 265 -22.89 -21.03 -6.87
N PRO A 266 -24.22 -20.77 -6.92
CA PRO A 266 -25.17 -21.70 -7.52
C PRO A 266 -24.90 -21.98 -9.01
N LEU A 267 -24.51 -20.95 -9.77
CA LEU A 267 -24.19 -21.11 -11.19
C LEU A 267 -22.93 -21.97 -11.38
N ALA A 268 -21.88 -21.73 -10.58
CA ALA A 268 -20.67 -22.55 -10.60
C ALA A 268 -20.95 -24.00 -10.20
N TRP A 269 -21.81 -24.22 -9.20
CA TRP A 269 -22.26 -25.56 -8.81
C TRP A 269 -23.01 -26.27 -9.94
N LEU A 270 -23.94 -25.58 -10.60
CA LEU A 270 -24.68 -26.12 -11.74
C LEU A 270 -23.75 -26.52 -12.88
N ILE A 271 -22.81 -25.64 -13.25
CA ILE A 271 -21.80 -25.93 -14.28
C ILE A 271 -20.98 -27.16 -13.90
N TYR A 272 -20.52 -27.25 -12.65
CA TYR A 272 -19.78 -28.40 -12.15
C TYR A 272 -20.59 -29.70 -12.31
N VAL A 273 -21.86 -29.72 -11.90
CA VAL A 273 -22.74 -30.90 -12.02
C VAL A 273 -22.95 -31.30 -13.48
N VAL A 274 -23.15 -30.34 -14.37
CA VAL A 274 -23.33 -30.61 -15.81
C VAL A 274 -22.04 -31.20 -16.40
N VAL A 275 -20.89 -30.61 -16.10
CA VAL A 275 -19.59 -31.08 -16.59
C VAL A 275 -19.30 -32.50 -16.10
N GLN A 276 -19.58 -32.81 -14.83
CA GLN A 276 -19.45 -34.16 -14.28
C GLN A 276 -20.33 -35.18 -15.01
N LYS A 277 -21.58 -34.82 -15.34
CA LYS A 277 -22.51 -35.70 -16.07
C LYS A 277 -22.15 -35.91 -17.55
N VAL A 278 -21.41 -34.98 -18.16
CA VAL A 278 -21.01 -35.07 -19.57
C VAL A 278 -19.70 -35.86 -19.74
N MET A 279 -18.85 -35.89 -18.71
CA MET A 279 -17.55 -36.59 -18.74
C MET A 279 -17.62 -38.04 -18.23
N VAL A 280 -18.75 -38.48 -17.70
CA VAL A 280 -19.04 -39.87 -17.31
C VAL A 280 -19.94 -40.50 -18.35
#